data_AF-A0A518DHL4-F1
#
_entry.id   AF-A0A518DHL4-F1
#
_cell.length_a   1.000
_cell.length_b   1.000
_cell.length_c   1.000
_cell.angle_alpha   90.00
_cell.angle_beta   90.00
_cell.angle_gamma   90.00
#
_symmetry.space_group_name_H-M   'P 1'
#
loop_
_entity.id
_entity.type
_entity.pdbx_description
1 polymer ?
#
loop_
_entity_poly.entity_id
_entity_poly.type
_entity_poly.pdbx_seq_one_letter_code
_entity_poly.pdbx_strand_id
1 'polypeptide(L)'
;MAKATTTPIVPKTARRTKQSSAKADPDAGKFDQREALYNGGAIGAAHEIAVGAERITSSRGLMLDIDLKLIKSGGLFETVGDDPFAFYAQVFKPLLARHSLLKKAEVRMSGGGLHALLWLDEPIEFFSDDERDRWAITTQIVQYALPSDPRAPGITAMTRPVGAINSKNGARVVQLAPGAPCTAGEIEAFRDELNASPFKSLVQLWTGSDRLEPCPCCRAEGSSLAVLDHRGRCYKTCGTVSIETFVSEALVDAPE
;
A
#
# COMPACT_ATOMS: atom_id res chain seq x y z
N MET A 1 33.42 4.23 -16.84
CA MET A 1 32.46 4.51 -15.76
C MET A 1 31.56 3.29 -15.61
N ALA A 2 31.64 2.57 -14.48
CA ALA A 2 30.80 1.41 -14.24
C ALA A 2 29.37 1.87 -13.92
N LYS A 3 28.37 1.40 -14.68
CA LYS A 3 26.96 1.62 -14.35
C LYS A 3 26.64 0.78 -13.12
N ALA A 4 26.30 1.42 -12.00
CA ALA A 4 25.76 0.73 -10.84
C ALA A 4 24.39 0.15 -11.23
N THR A 5 24.31 -1.16 -11.40
CA THR A 5 23.05 -1.90 -11.46
C THR A 5 22.49 -1.98 -10.06
N THR A 6 21.62 -1.05 -9.71
CA THR A 6 20.82 -1.10 -8.48
C THR A 6 19.78 -2.21 -8.67
N THR A 7 20.01 -3.37 -8.07
CA THR A 7 18.99 -4.42 -8.02
C THR A 7 17.81 -3.88 -7.22
N PRO A 8 16.60 -3.77 -7.80
CA PRO A 8 15.44 -3.32 -7.05
C PRO A 8 15.20 -4.27 -5.87
N ILE A 9 14.94 -3.71 -4.69
CA ILE A 9 14.53 -4.45 -3.50
C ILE A 9 13.09 -4.90 -3.76
N VAL A 10 12.92 -5.98 -4.52
CA VAL A 10 11.63 -6.67 -4.67
C VAL A 10 11.68 -7.85 -3.69
N PRO A 11 10.85 -7.86 -2.64
CA PRO A 11 10.73 -9.02 -1.77
C PRO A 11 10.33 -10.23 -2.62
N LYS A 12 10.97 -11.38 -2.38
CA LYS A 12 10.60 -12.64 -3.04
C LYS A 12 9.18 -13.03 -2.62
N THR A 13 8.15 -12.65 -3.37
CA THR A 13 6.80 -13.18 -3.16
C THR A 13 6.08 -13.50 -4.46
N ALA A 14 5.83 -14.80 -4.65
CA ALA A 14 4.57 -15.31 -5.17
C ALA A 14 4.48 -16.83 -4.86
N ARG A 15 4.17 -17.17 -3.60
CA ARG A 15 3.67 -18.51 -3.27
C ARG A 15 2.15 -18.43 -3.27
N ARG A 16 1.52 -19.17 -4.18
CA ARG A 16 0.08 -19.25 -4.41
C ARG A 16 -0.64 -19.62 -3.09
N THR A 17 -1.40 -18.68 -2.51
CA THR A 17 -2.16 -18.90 -1.27
C THR A 17 -3.28 -19.90 -1.54
N LYS A 18 -3.35 -20.97 -0.73
CA LYS A 18 -4.49 -21.90 -0.73
C LYS A 18 -5.73 -21.14 -0.26
N GLN A 19 -6.70 -20.94 -1.14
CA GLN A 19 -8.03 -20.46 -0.76
C GLN A 19 -8.67 -21.47 0.21
N SER A 20 -8.92 -21.04 1.45
CA SER A 20 -9.69 -21.83 2.41
C SER A 20 -11.17 -21.77 2.02
N SER A 21 -11.77 -22.95 1.85
CA SER A 21 -13.18 -23.12 1.50
C SER A 21 -14.04 -22.98 2.76
N ALA A 22 -14.32 -21.75 3.19
CA ALA A 22 -15.44 -21.51 4.10
C ALA A 22 -16.76 -21.80 3.36
N LYS A 23 -17.72 -22.44 4.02
CA LYS A 23 -19.07 -22.69 3.45
C LYS A 23 -19.68 -21.34 3.06
N ALA A 24 -19.86 -21.13 1.76
CA ALA A 24 -20.47 -19.92 1.22
C ALA A 24 -21.96 -19.88 1.59
N ASP A 25 -22.40 -18.80 2.22
CA ASP A 25 -23.81 -18.45 2.29
C ASP A 25 -24.30 -18.15 0.86
N PRO A 26 -25.34 -18.85 0.36
CA PRO A 26 -25.83 -18.67 -1.01
C PRO A 26 -26.32 -17.25 -1.31
N ASP A 27 -26.70 -16.46 -0.30
CA ASP A 27 -27.08 -15.06 -0.49
C ASP A 27 -25.89 -14.09 -0.42
N ALA A 28 -24.74 -14.49 0.12
CA ALA A 28 -23.56 -13.63 0.20
C ALA A 28 -23.04 -13.18 -1.17
N GLY A 29 -23.29 -13.97 -2.24
CA GLY A 29 -22.97 -13.61 -3.62
C GLY A 29 -23.71 -12.37 -4.12
N LYS A 30 -24.92 -12.10 -3.61
CA LYS A 30 -25.69 -10.90 -3.96
C LYS A 30 -25.13 -9.62 -3.34
N PHE A 31 -24.32 -9.74 -2.29
CA PHE A 31 -23.87 -8.60 -1.49
C PHE A 31 -22.39 -8.23 -1.71
N ASP A 32 -21.51 -9.15 -2.11
CA ASP A 32 -20.07 -8.85 -2.31
C ASP A 32 -19.75 -8.29 -3.70
N GLN A 33 -20.39 -7.17 -4.05
CA GLN A 33 -20.04 -6.45 -5.27
C GLN A 33 -18.62 -5.90 -5.19
N ARG A 34 -17.85 -6.15 -6.25
CA ARG A 34 -16.48 -5.67 -6.45
C ARG A 34 -16.43 -4.77 -7.66
N GLU A 35 -15.43 -3.90 -7.65
CA GLU A 35 -15.07 -3.01 -8.74
C GLU A 35 -13.63 -3.34 -9.14
N ALA A 36 -13.42 -3.77 -10.37
CA ALA A 36 -12.09 -4.04 -10.91
C ALA A 36 -11.35 -2.73 -11.20
N LEU A 37 -10.06 -2.64 -10.82
CA LEU A 37 -9.21 -1.48 -11.14
C LEU A 37 -8.45 -1.66 -12.46
N TYR A 38 -8.92 -2.57 -13.31
CA TYR A 38 -8.28 -2.96 -14.56
C TYR A 38 -9.30 -3.10 -15.68
N ASN A 39 -8.80 -3.13 -16.93
CA ASN A 39 -9.58 -3.24 -18.15
C ASN A 39 -10.72 -2.19 -18.17
N GLY A 40 -11.95 -2.62 -18.45
CA GLY A 40 -13.14 -1.76 -18.49
C GLY A 40 -13.72 -1.37 -17.12
N GLY A 41 -13.10 -1.76 -16.00
CA GLY A 41 -13.60 -1.41 -14.66
C GLY A 41 -14.90 -2.10 -14.30
N ALA A 42 -15.03 -3.39 -14.63
CA ALA A 42 -16.26 -4.15 -14.40
C ALA A 42 -16.68 -4.12 -12.92
N ILE A 43 -17.98 -4.04 -12.68
CA ILE A 43 -18.59 -4.15 -11.35
C ILE A 43 -19.48 -5.39 -11.32
N GLY A 44 -19.26 -6.27 -10.35
CA GLY A 44 -19.98 -7.54 -10.24
C GLY A 44 -19.49 -8.38 -9.06
N ALA A 45 -19.97 -9.62 -8.94
CA ALA A 45 -19.44 -10.51 -7.91
C ALA A 45 -17.96 -10.84 -8.21
N ALA A 46 -17.14 -10.97 -7.18
CA ALA A 46 -15.69 -11.17 -7.33
C ALA A 46 -15.34 -12.32 -8.31
N HIS A 47 -16.06 -13.43 -8.24
CA HIS A 47 -15.81 -14.61 -9.09
C HIS A 47 -16.23 -14.43 -10.55
N GLU A 48 -17.09 -13.45 -10.85
CA GLU A 48 -17.57 -13.18 -12.22
C GLU A 48 -16.62 -12.22 -12.94
N ILE A 49 -16.04 -11.25 -12.22
CA ILE A 49 -15.22 -10.20 -12.81
C ILE A 49 -13.71 -10.44 -12.67
N ALA A 50 -13.28 -11.32 -11.76
CA ALA A 50 -11.87 -11.62 -11.58
C ALA A 50 -11.27 -12.28 -12.82
N VAL A 51 -10.13 -11.75 -13.27
CA VAL A 51 -9.32 -12.33 -14.34
C VAL A 51 -7.90 -12.61 -13.85
N GLY A 52 -7.22 -13.56 -14.47
CA GLY A 52 -5.79 -13.78 -14.25
C GLY A 52 -4.98 -12.57 -14.72
N ALA A 53 -3.80 -12.35 -14.12
CA ALA A 53 -2.95 -11.21 -14.43
C ALA A 53 -2.60 -11.15 -15.92
N GLU A 54 -2.41 -12.31 -16.57
CA GLU A 54 -2.11 -12.45 -18.00
C GLU A 54 -3.24 -11.95 -18.92
N ARG A 55 -4.46 -11.79 -18.40
CA ARG A 55 -5.64 -11.29 -19.13
C ARG A 55 -5.93 -9.81 -18.86
N ILE A 56 -5.10 -9.16 -18.06
CA ILE A 56 -5.20 -7.73 -17.81
C ILE A 56 -4.47 -7.00 -18.95
N THR A 57 -5.22 -6.19 -19.68
CA THR A 57 -4.73 -5.39 -20.81
C THR A 57 -4.67 -3.91 -20.47
N SER A 58 -5.31 -3.46 -19.39
CA SER A 58 -5.11 -2.09 -18.90
C SER A 58 -5.34 -1.95 -17.39
N SER A 59 -4.78 -0.87 -16.81
CA SER A 59 -5.01 -0.46 -15.42
C SER A 59 -5.71 0.89 -15.38
N ARG A 60 -6.72 1.03 -14.52
CA ARG A 60 -7.48 2.27 -14.29
C ARG A 60 -7.10 2.96 -12.97
N GLY A 61 -6.31 2.28 -12.15
CA GLY A 61 -5.84 2.80 -10.89
C GLY A 61 -5.08 1.78 -10.08
N LEU A 62 -4.49 2.25 -8.98
CA LEU A 62 -3.75 1.44 -8.02
C LEU A 62 -4.49 1.43 -6.69
N MET A 63 -4.43 0.30 -5.99
CA MET A 63 -4.97 0.16 -4.63
C MET A 63 -3.84 -0.11 -3.64
N LEU A 64 -3.79 0.67 -2.57
CA LEU A 64 -3.00 0.40 -1.38
C LEU A 64 -3.95 -0.09 -0.30
N ASP A 65 -3.78 -1.35 0.12
CA ASP A 65 -4.65 -2.00 1.11
C ASP A 65 -4.01 -1.91 2.50
N ILE A 66 -4.68 -1.21 3.42
CA ILE A 66 -4.18 -0.93 4.75
C ILE A 66 -4.99 -1.78 5.74
N ASP A 67 -4.41 -2.90 6.14
CA ASP A 67 -4.95 -3.72 7.22
C ASP A 67 -4.41 -3.21 8.56
N LEU A 68 -5.31 -2.65 9.38
CA LEU A 68 -4.95 -2.13 10.71
C LEU A 68 -4.34 -3.21 11.60
N LYS A 69 -4.64 -4.49 11.38
CA LYS A 69 -4.06 -5.61 12.13
C LYS A 69 -2.59 -5.83 11.83
N LEU A 70 -2.10 -5.34 10.69
CA LEU A 70 -0.69 -5.38 10.33
C LEU A 70 0.09 -4.22 10.95
N ILE A 71 -0.57 -3.22 11.54
CA ILE A 71 0.10 -2.06 12.12
C ILE A 71 0.46 -2.32 13.58
N LYS A 72 1.73 -2.11 13.94
CA LYS A 72 2.24 -2.29 15.30
C LYS A 72 1.89 -1.10 16.19
N SER A 73 1.12 -1.34 17.24
CA SER A 73 0.83 -0.32 18.27
C SER A 73 2.06 -0.03 19.14
N GLY A 74 2.23 1.23 19.54
CA GLY A 74 3.40 1.70 20.30
C GLY A 74 4.73 1.59 19.54
N GLY A 75 4.64 1.43 18.22
CA GLY A 75 5.76 1.37 17.28
C GLY A 75 6.17 2.76 16.81
N LEU A 76 6.35 2.87 15.49
CA LEU A 76 6.44 4.16 14.81
C LEU A 76 5.15 4.99 14.95
N PHE A 77 4.02 4.32 15.16
CA PHE A 77 2.72 4.93 15.39
C PHE A 77 2.34 4.73 16.86
N GLU A 78 2.34 5.81 17.64
CA GLU A 78 2.18 5.75 19.10
C GLU A 78 0.84 5.14 19.53
N THR A 79 -0.23 5.51 18.83
CA THR A 79 -1.59 4.98 19.06
C THR A 79 -2.22 4.53 17.76
N VAL A 80 -2.34 3.21 17.61
CA VAL A 80 -3.17 2.59 16.58
C VAL A 80 -4.22 1.79 17.30
N GLY A 81 -5.44 2.33 17.37
CA GLY A 81 -6.60 1.59 17.80
C GLY A 81 -7.20 0.79 16.64
N ASP A 82 -8.17 -0.06 16.95
CA ASP A 82 -8.90 -0.87 15.96
C ASP A 82 -9.97 -0.09 15.19
N ASP A 83 -10.07 1.23 15.41
CA ASP A 83 -11.02 2.11 14.73
C ASP A 83 -10.41 2.70 13.44
N PRO A 84 -10.89 2.29 12.25
CA PRO A 84 -10.39 2.81 10.98
C PRO A 84 -10.62 4.32 10.80
N PHE A 85 -11.67 4.89 11.42
CA PHE A 85 -11.94 6.32 11.32
C PHE A 85 -10.88 7.12 12.08
N ALA A 86 -10.62 6.75 13.34
CA ALA A 86 -9.55 7.36 14.14
C ALA A 86 -8.19 7.19 13.48
N PHE A 87 -7.86 5.97 13.01
CA PHE A 87 -6.60 5.71 12.33
C PHE A 87 -6.44 6.56 11.06
N TYR A 88 -7.50 6.67 10.25
CA TYR A 88 -7.48 7.55 9.09
C TYR A 88 -7.19 9.00 9.48
N ALA A 89 -7.93 9.55 10.45
CA ALA A 89 -7.82 10.95 10.82
C ALA A 89 -6.46 11.31 11.44
N GLN A 90 -5.93 10.45 12.31
CA GLN A 90 -4.75 10.74 13.14
C GLN A 90 -3.43 10.32 12.50
N VAL A 91 -3.45 9.22 11.73
CA VAL A 91 -2.22 8.62 11.18
C VAL A 91 -2.22 8.70 9.67
N PHE A 92 -3.21 8.09 9.01
CA PHE A 92 -3.14 7.86 7.57
C PHE A 92 -3.30 9.14 6.72
N LYS A 93 -4.21 10.04 7.10
CA LYS A 93 -4.40 11.31 6.39
C LYS A 93 -3.15 12.20 6.41
N PRO A 94 -2.46 12.39 7.56
CA PRO A 94 -1.14 13.04 7.57
C PRO A 94 -0.10 12.37 6.69
N LEU A 95 -0.07 11.03 6.62
CA LEU A 95 0.83 10.30 5.72
C LEU A 95 0.60 10.69 4.27
N LEU A 96 -0.65 10.61 3.80
CA LEU A 96 -1.01 10.96 2.41
C LEU A 96 -0.67 12.41 2.07
N ALA A 97 -0.89 13.34 3.01
CA ALA A 97 -0.67 14.77 2.80
C ALA A 97 0.80 15.15 2.52
N ARG A 98 1.76 14.30 2.89
CA ARG A 98 3.20 14.55 2.73
C ARG A 98 3.72 14.38 1.31
N HIS A 99 2.97 13.73 0.43
CA HIS A 99 3.38 13.50 -0.95
C HIS A 99 2.33 14.00 -1.96
N SER A 100 2.79 14.64 -3.04
CA SER A 100 1.94 15.32 -4.02
C SER A 100 1.00 14.37 -4.78
N LEU A 101 1.44 13.13 -5.05
CA LEU A 101 0.62 12.07 -5.62
C LEU A 101 -0.33 11.47 -4.58
N LEU A 102 0.18 11.14 -3.39
CA LEU A 102 -0.59 10.35 -2.41
C LEU A 102 -1.77 11.15 -1.81
N LYS A 103 -1.64 12.48 -1.69
CA LYS A 103 -2.76 13.34 -1.28
C LYS A 103 -3.94 13.33 -2.26
N LYS A 104 -3.77 12.80 -3.48
CA LYS A 104 -4.84 12.62 -4.47
C LYS A 104 -5.64 11.32 -4.27
N ALA A 105 -5.22 10.44 -3.36
CA ALA A 105 -5.88 9.16 -3.18
C ALA A 105 -7.33 9.32 -2.69
N GLU A 106 -8.26 8.59 -3.31
CA GLU A 106 -9.55 8.33 -2.68
C GLU A 106 -9.33 7.36 -1.53
N VAL A 107 -9.89 7.63 -0.35
CA VAL A 107 -9.77 6.71 0.79
C VAL A 107 -11.13 6.12 1.12
N ARG A 108 -11.22 4.79 1.13
CA ARG A 108 -12.42 4.04 1.51
C ARG A 108 -12.15 3.23 2.77
N MET A 109 -13.07 3.26 3.71
CA MET A 109 -13.16 2.24 4.78
C MET A 109 -14.05 1.11 4.27
N SER A 110 -13.49 -0.09 4.13
CA SER A 110 -14.21 -1.25 3.60
C SER A 110 -14.53 -2.31 4.67
N GLY A 111 -14.41 -1.96 5.96
CA GLY A 111 -14.50 -2.89 7.08
C GLY A 111 -13.57 -2.44 8.20
N GLY A 112 -12.70 -3.35 8.67
CA GLY A 112 -11.66 -3.03 9.66
C GLY A 112 -10.36 -2.45 9.07
N GLY A 113 -10.33 -2.18 7.76
CA GLY A 113 -9.17 -1.67 7.03
C GLY A 113 -9.51 -0.47 6.16
N LEU A 114 -8.49 0.13 5.55
CA LEU A 114 -8.62 1.24 4.59
C LEU A 114 -8.11 0.81 3.22
N HIS A 115 -8.77 1.24 2.15
CA HIS A 115 -8.22 1.21 0.80
C HIS A 115 -7.90 2.64 0.39
N ALA A 116 -6.65 2.92 0.01
CA ALA A 116 -6.29 4.14 -0.71
C ALA A 116 -6.22 3.83 -2.21
N LEU A 117 -6.97 4.57 -3.01
CA LEU A 117 -7.11 4.35 -4.45
C LEU A 117 -6.53 5.55 -5.20
N LEU A 118 -5.51 5.30 -6.03
CA LEU A 118 -4.98 6.29 -6.97
C LEU A 118 -5.66 6.05 -8.32
N TRP A 119 -6.61 6.92 -8.66
CA TRP A 119 -7.34 6.86 -9.93
C TRP A 119 -6.55 7.52 -11.03
N LEU A 120 -6.42 6.83 -12.16
CA LEU A 120 -5.80 7.39 -13.34
C LEU A 120 -6.79 8.29 -14.08
N ASP A 121 -6.31 9.41 -14.63
CA ASP A 121 -7.09 10.21 -15.57
C ASP A 121 -7.39 9.42 -16.86
N GLU A 122 -6.38 8.70 -17.36
CA GLU A 122 -6.47 7.80 -18.50
C GLU A 122 -5.99 6.40 -18.14
N PRO A 123 -6.69 5.33 -18.56
CA PRO A 123 -6.20 3.97 -18.36
C PRO A 123 -4.82 3.77 -18.98
N ILE A 124 -3.95 3.06 -18.26
CA ILE A 124 -2.69 2.60 -18.82
C ILE A 124 -2.95 1.32 -19.59
N GLU A 125 -2.75 1.34 -20.90
CA GLU A 125 -2.84 0.16 -21.75
C GLU A 125 -1.52 -0.63 -21.73
N PHE A 126 -1.63 -1.96 -21.77
CA PHE A 126 -0.52 -2.92 -21.83
C PHE A 126 -0.56 -3.60 -23.20
N PHE A 127 0.40 -3.28 -24.07
CA PHE A 127 0.50 -3.85 -25.40
C PHE A 127 1.41 -5.08 -25.43
N SER A 128 2.08 -5.39 -24.32
CA SER A 128 2.99 -6.52 -24.17
C SER A 128 3.03 -7.05 -22.74
N ASP A 129 3.54 -8.26 -22.58
CA ASP A 129 3.78 -8.87 -21.26
C ASP A 129 4.83 -8.07 -20.47
N ASP A 130 5.87 -7.56 -21.12
CA ASP A 130 6.92 -6.74 -20.50
C ASP A 130 6.37 -5.45 -19.90
N GLU A 131 5.46 -4.77 -20.60
CA GLU A 131 4.80 -3.56 -20.09
C GLU A 131 3.91 -3.86 -18.88
N ARG A 132 3.19 -4.99 -18.93
CA ARG A 132 2.35 -5.44 -17.82
C ARG A 132 3.20 -5.79 -16.59
N ASP A 133 4.31 -6.49 -16.76
CA ASP A 133 5.23 -6.83 -15.68
C ASP A 133 5.87 -5.57 -15.07
N ARG A 134 6.25 -4.60 -15.92
CA ARG A 134 6.75 -3.28 -15.48
C ARG A 134 5.73 -2.56 -14.59
N TRP A 135 4.46 -2.57 -14.96
CA TRP A 135 3.39 -1.94 -14.18
C TRP A 135 3.00 -2.74 -12.94
N ALA A 136 3.13 -4.08 -12.97
CA ALA A 136 3.00 -4.91 -11.78
C ALA A 136 4.06 -4.55 -10.74
N ILE A 137 5.33 -4.45 -11.14
CA ILE A 137 6.44 -4.03 -10.27
C ILE A 137 6.24 -2.59 -9.79
N THR A 138 5.86 -1.67 -10.69
CA THR A 138 5.59 -0.27 -10.33
C THR A 138 4.49 -0.18 -9.26
N THR A 139 3.41 -0.95 -9.41
CA THR A 139 2.32 -1.00 -8.43
C THR A 139 2.80 -1.51 -7.08
N GLN A 140 3.61 -2.58 -7.05
CA GLN A 140 4.18 -3.11 -5.80
C GLN A 140 5.07 -2.07 -5.10
N ILE A 141 5.97 -1.40 -5.84
CA ILE A 141 6.84 -0.36 -5.27
C ILE A 141 6.01 0.76 -4.65
N VAL A 142 4.96 1.23 -5.34
CA VAL A 142 4.08 2.27 -4.82
C VAL A 142 3.30 1.80 -3.60
N GLN A 143 2.85 0.54 -3.56
CA GLN A 143 2.19 -0.06 -2.39
C GLN A 143 3.12 -0.01 -1.16
N TYR A 144 4.40 -0.37 -1.32
CA TYR A 144 5.39 -0.33 -0.24
C TYR A 144 5.68 1.07 0.33
N ALA A 145 5.25 2.15 -0.33
CA ALA A 145 5.44 3.50 0.18
C ALA A 145 4.57 3.79 1.42
N LEU A 146 3.47 3.06 1.62
CA LEU A 146 2.60 3.19 2.78
C LEU A 146 2.73 1.95 3.66
N PRO A 147 2.28 2.00 4.93
CA PRO A 147 2.21 0.81 5.79
C PRO A 147 1.05 -0.12 5.34
N SER A 148 1.12 -0.62 4.10
CA SER A 148 0.11 -1.47 3.47
C SER A 148 0.39 -2.96 3.66
N ASP A 149 -0.60 -3.81 3.39
CA ASP A 149 -0.42 -5.25 3.29
C ASP A 149 0.60 -5.59 2.19
N PRO A 150 1.75 -6.22 2.51
CA PRO A 150 2.75 -6.62 1.53
C PRO A 150 2.22 -7.69 0.55
N ARG A 151 1.04 -8.26 0.79
CA ARG A 151 0.35 -9.23 -0.07
C ARG A 151 -0.82 -8.62 -0.84
N ALA A 152 -0.91 -7.28 -0.90
CA ALA A 152 -1.92 -6.60 -1.68
C ALA A 152 -1.91 -7.09 -3.16
N PRO A 153 -3.07 -7.13 -3.83
CA PRO A 153 -3.25 -7.84 -5.12
C PRO A 153 -2.52 -7.24 -6.35
N GLY A 154 -1.67 -6.21 -6.19
CA GLY A 154 -0.99 -5.54 -7.29
C GLY A 154 -1.95 -5.11 -8.41
N ILE A 155 -1.62 -5.39 -9.67
CA ILE A 155 -2.45 -5.05 -10.84
C ILE A 155 -3.77 -5.82 -10.93
N THR A 156 -3.93 -6.90 -10.15
CA THR A 156 -5.21 -7.66 -10.09
C THR A 156 -6.19 -7.08 -9.06
N ALA A 157 -5.89 -5.88 -8.54
CA ALA A 157 -6.69 -5.25 -7.52
C ALA A 157 -8.16 -5.09 -7.92
N MET A 158 -9.03 -5.50 -7.00
CA MET A 158 -10.44 -5.20 -6.99
C MET A 158 -10.79 -4.57 -5.65
N THR A 159 -11.53 -3.49 -5.69
CA THR A 159 -12.05 -2.83 -4.49
C THR A 159 -13.55 -3.10 -4.36
N ARG A 160 -14.19 -2.55 -3.33
CA ARG A 160 -15.65 -2.50 -3.24
C ARG A 160 -16.12 -1.10 -3.60
N PRO A 161 -17.22 -0.96 -4.36
CA PRO A 161 -17.85 0.34 -4.58
C PRO A 161 -18.24 1.01 -3.27
N VAL A 162 -18.21 2.35 -3.23
CA VAL A 162 -18.76 3.11 -2.09
C VAL A 162 -20.23 2.75 -1.90
N GLY A 163 -20.62 2.50 -0.65
CA GLY A 163 -21.99 2.10 -0.30
C GLY A 163 -22.28 0.60 -0.43
N ALA A 164 -21.40 -0.19 -1.05
CA ALA A 164 -21.53 -1.66 -1.07
C ALA A 164 -21.37 -2.26 0.34
N ILE A 165 -21.87 -3.48 0.54
CA ILE A 165 -21.74 -4.21 1.81
C ILE A 165 -20.59 -5.21 1.71
N ASN A 166 -19.66 -5.18 2.66
CA ASN A 166 -18.63 -6.20 2.78
C ASN A 166 -19.26 -7.48 3.34
N SER A 167 -19.42 -8.50 2.49
CA SER A 167 -20.02 -9.78 2.88
C SER A 167 -19.30 -10.51 4.03
N LYS A 168 -18.01 -10.20 4.28
CA LYS A 168 -17.23 -10.85 5.34
C LYS A 168 -17.59 -10.36 6.74
N ASN A 169 -18.06 -9.12 6.88
CA ASN A 169 -18.30 -8.50 8.19
C ASN A 169 -19.57 -7.63 8.25
N GLY A 170 -20.34 -7.53 7.17
CA GLY A 170 -21.56 -6.72 7.08
C GLY A 170 -21.34 -5.21 7.02
N ALA A 171 -20.09 -4.73 7.06
CA ALA A 171 -19.80 -3.31 7.06
C ALA A 171 -20.11 -2.67 5.70
N ARG A 172 -20.76 -1.49 5.72
CA ARG A 172 -20.92 -0.68 4.52
C ARG A 172 -19.60 0.02 4.18
N VAL A 173 -19.25 0.06 2.90
CA VAL A 173 -18.08 0.80 2.42
C VAL A 173 -18.37 2.29 2.51
N VAL A 174 -17.53 3.01 3.25
CA VAL A 174 -17.65 4.46 3.45
C VAL A 174 -16.46 5.15 2.81
N GLN A 175 -16.73 6.21 2.06
CA GLN A 175 -15.69 7.09 1.53
C GLN A 175 -15.26 8.07 2.61
N LEU A 176 -13.98 8.04 3.00
CA LEU A 176 -13.38 8.94 3.99
C LEU A 176 -12.72 10.16 3.35
N ALA A 177 -12.27 10.02 2.10
CA ALA A 177 -11.66 11.11 1.33
C ALA A 177 -12.04 11.00 -0.15
N PRO A 178 -12.42 12.09 -0.82
CA PRO A 178 -12.49 12.11 -2.29
C PRO A 178 -11.10 11.99 -2.90
N GLY A 179 -11.00 11.24 -3.98
CA GLY A 179 -9.80 11.19 -4.80
C GLY A 179 -9.77 12.32 -5.83
N ALA A 180 -8.59 12.51 -6.42
CA ALA A 180 -8.38 13.31 -7.61
C ALA A 180 -7.64 12.46 -8.66
N PRO A 181 -7.89 12.67 -9.95
CA PRO A 181 -7.19 11.94 -10.98
C PRO A 181 -5.69 12.24 -10.95
N CYS A 182 -4.89 11.22 -11.24
CA CYS A 182 -3.44 11.32 -11.41
C CYS A 182 -3.02 10.73 -12.76
N THR A 183 -1.87 11.17 -13.26
CA THR A 183 -1.34 10.66 -14.53
C THR A 183 -0.43 9.46 -14.29
N ALA A 184 -0.26 8.61 -15.31
CA ALA A 184 0.75 7.56 -15.30
C ALA A 184 2.16 8.11 -14.98
N GLY A 185 2.51 9.27 -15.53
CA GLY A 185 3.80 9.92 -15.29
C GLY A 185 4.03 10.35 -13.85
N GLU A 186 2.98 10.75 -13.12
CA GLU A 186 3.11 11.06 -11.69
C GLU A 186 3.40 9.79 -10.86
N ILE A 187 2.81 8.66 -11.22
CA ILE A 187 3.07 7.36 -10.57
C ILE A 187 4.50 6.91 -10.84
N GLU A 188 4.97 7.02 -12.08
CA GLU A 188 6.34 6.67 -12.46
C GLU A 188 7.37 7.57 -11.76
N ALA A 189 7.11 8.89 -11.69
CA ALA A 189 7.96 9.82 -10.97
C ALA A 189 8.07 9.44 -9.48
N PHE A 190 6.95 9.06 -8.86
CA PHE A 190 6.95 8.62 -7.47
C PHE A 190 7.71 7.31 -7.27
N ARG A 191 7.54 6.32 -8.17
CA ARG A 191 8.35 5.10 -8.19
C ARG A 191 9.84 5.42 -8.28
N ASP A 192 10.22 6.35 -9.15
CA ASP A 192 11.62 6.72 -9.36
C ASP A 192 12.22 7.42 -8.13
N GLU A 193 11.44 8.27 -7.45
CA GLU A 193 11.81 8.85 -6.16
C GLU A 193 12.05 7.76 -5.09
N LEU A 194 11.15 6.79 -4.98
CA LEU A 194 11.29 5.67 -4.04
C LEU A 194 12.53 4.81 -4.38
N ASN A 195 12.86 4.61 -5.64
CA ASN A 195 14.04 3.84 -6.04
C ASN A 195 15.35 4.60 -5.81
N ALA A 196 15.35 5.92 -6.00
CA ALA A 196 16.54 6.75 -5.82
C ALA A 196 16.98 6.81 -4.35
N SER A 197 16.02 6.97 -3.44
CA SER A 197 16.30 7.14 -2.00
C SER A 197 15.30 6.37 -1.11
N PRO A 198 15.21 5.04 -1.21
CA PRO A 198 14.13 4.23 -0.62
C PRO A 198 13.96 4.40 0.88
N PHE A 199 15.06 4.43 1.64
CA PHE A 199 14.99 4.60 3.08
C PHE A 199 14.52 6.01 3.43
N LYS A 200 15.08 7.01 2.76
CA LYS A 200 14.73 8.41 3.00
C LYS A 200 13.29 8.72 2.62
N SER A 201 12.87 8.36 1.42
CA SER A 201 11.51 8.61 0.93
C SER A 201 10.48 7.93 1.83
N LEU A 202 10.73 6.69 2.26
CA LEU A 202 9.83 5.99 3.19
C LEU A 202 9.76 6.68 4.55
N VAL A 203 10.90 6.98 5.19
CA VAL A 203 10.90 7.61 6.53
C VAL A 203 10.28 9.00 6.48
N GLN A 204 10.61 9.81 5.47
CA GLN A 204 10.04 11.15 5.31
C GLN A 204 8.54 11.08 5.06
N LEU A 205 8.08 10.12 4.26
CA LEU A 205 6.64 9.91 4.08
C LEU A 205 5.98 9.48 5.39
N TRP A 206 6.60 8.59 6.16
CA TRP A 206 6.01 8.02 7.37
C TRP A 206 6.03 8.94 8.60
N THR A 207 7.01 9.82 8.67
CA THR A 207 7.26 10.64 9.87
C THR A 207 7.27 12.14 9.61
N GLY A 208 7.49 12.55 8.35
CA GLY A 208 7.71 13.95 7.99
C GLY A 208 9.10 14.47 8.38
N SER A 209 10.03 13.61 8.80
CA SER A 209 11.34 14.03 9.33
C SER A 209 12.51 13.39 8.59
N ASP A 210 13.65 14.10 8.57
CA ASP A 210 14.97 13.58 8.17
C ASP A 210 15.79 13.06 9.36
N ARG A 211 15.25 13.19 10.58
CA ARG A 211 15.84 12.70 11.82
C ARG A 211 14.79 12.31 12.84
N LEU A 212 14.94 11.15 13.47
CA LEU A 212 14.01 10.66 14.50
C LEU A 212 14.69 10.58 15.86
N GLU A 213 14.04 11.13 16.88
CA GLU A 213 14.51 11.17 18.26
C GLU A 213 13.35 10.81 19.22
N PRO A 214 13.46 9.73 20.02
CA PRO A 214 14.55 8.75 20.02
C PRO A 214 14.61 7.94 18.71
N CYS A 215 15.69 7.17 18.51
CA CYS A 215 15.73 6.20 17.40
C CYS A 215 14.58 5.19 17.58
N PRO A 216 13.67 5.01 16.60
CA PRO A 216 12.49 4.16 16.77
C PRO A 216 12.84 2.68 16.98
N CYS A 217 14.01 2.23 16.51
CA CYS A 217 14.45 0.85 16.60
C CYS A 217 15.00 0.45 17.97
N CYS A 218 15.82 1.28 18.63
CA CYS A 218 16.34 0.97 19.98
C CYS A 218 15.63 1.70 21.10
N ARG A 219 14.98 2.83 20.82
CA ARG A 219 14.26 3.69 21.77
C ARG A 219 15.07 4.15 22.99
N ALA A 220 16.39 3.99 22.92
CA ALA A 220 17.28 4.39 23.99
C ALA A 220 17.21 5.91 24.16
N GLU A 221 17.14 6.38 25.40
CA GLU A 221 17.15 7.81 25.74
C GLU A 221 18.34 8.52 25.05
N GLY A 222 18.12 9.68 24.43
CA GLY A 222 19.16 10.42 23.71
C GLY A 222 19.74 9.71 22.46
N SER A 223 19.13 8.61 21.99
CA SER A 223 19.44 8.07 20.67
C SER A 223 18.78 8.90 19.58
N SER A 224 19.38 8.92 18.39
CA SER A 224 18.81 9.56 17.20
C SER A 224 19.08 8.70 15.97
N LEU A 225 18.13 8.67 15.04
CA LEU A 225 18.26 8.03 13.73
C LEU A 225 18.33 9.10 12.64
N ALA A 226 19.51 9.31 12.05
CA ALA A 226 19.62 10.12 10.84
C ALA A 226 19.18 9.30 9.63
N VAL A 227 18.44 9.96 8.74
CA VAL A 227 17.85 9.37 7.54
C VAL A 227 18.77 9.66 6.34
N LEU A 228 19.35 8.61 5.76
CA LEU A 228 20.12 8.69 4.50
C LEU A 228 19.33 8.02 3.38
N ASP A 229 19.78 8.17 2.13
CA ASP A 229 19.04 7.70 0.95
C ASP A 229 18.66 6.21 1.01
N HIS A 230 19.61 5.33 1.37
CA HIS A 230 19.40 3.88 1.35
C HIS A 230 19.39 3.21 2.74
N ARG A 231 19.67 3.96 3.81
CA ARG A 231 19.76 3.41 5.18
C ARG A 231 19.65 4.50 6.24
N GLY A 232 19.35 4.10 7.46
CA GLY A 232 19.43 4.96 8.63
C GLY A 232 20.76 4.80 9.37
N ARG A 233 21.19 5.85 10.09
CA ARG A 233 22.31 5.80 11.04
C ARG A 233 21.83 6.16 12.45
N CYS A 234 21.80 5.18 13.34
CA CYS A 234 21.60 5.39 14.76
C CYS A 234 22.94 5.72 15.45
N TYR A 235 23.00 6.86 16.16
CA TYR A 235 24.23 7.34 16.79
C TYR A 235 24.47 6.82 18.22
N LYS A 236 23.67 5.87 18.70
CA LYS A 236 23.80 5.33 20.08
C LYS A 236 23.92 3.81 20.14
N THR A 237 22.95 3.08 19.60
CA THR A 237 22.85 1.62 19.84
C THR A 237 22.84 0.80 18.55
N CYS A 238 21.92 1.06 17.61
CA CYS A 238 21.73 0.19 16.45
C CYS A 238 22.86 0.26 15.41
N GLY A 239 23.63 1.35 15.37
CA GLY A 239 24.58 1.59 14.28
C GLY A 239 23.85 1.86 12.96
N THR A 240 23.88 0.91 12.01
CA THR A 240 23.20 1.04 10.71
C THR A 240 21.83 0.37 10.77
N VAL A 241 20.79 1.08 10.31
CA VAL A 241 19.41 0.59 10.26
C VAL A 241 19.01 0.40 8.80
N SER A 242 18.59 -0.81 8.42
CA SER A 242 18.07 -1.09 7.07
C SER A 242 16.59 -0.70 6.95
N ILE A 243 16.06 -0.66 5.72
CA ILE A 243 14.65 -0.39 5.49
C ILE A 243 13.76 -1.45 6.15
N GLU A 244 14.16 -2.72 6.12
CA GLU A 244 13.43 -3.84 6.73
C GLU A 244 13.36 -3.68 8.25
N THR A 245 14.47 -3.32 8.90
CA THR A 245 14.50 -3.04 10.35
C THR A 245 13.63 -1.85 10.73
N PHE A 246 13.55 -0.83 9.87
CA PHE A 246 12.66 0.31 10.11
C PHE A 246 11.19 -0.08 9.93
N VAL A 247 10.86 -0.83 8.87
CA VAL A 247 9.50 -1.31 8.60
C VAL A 247 8.98 -2.22 9.72
N SER A 248 9.82 -3.07 10.32
CA SER A 248 9.42 -3.92 11.45
C SER A 248 9.06 -3.14 12.74
N GLU A 249 9.37 -1.84 12.79
CA GLU A 249 8.88 -0.97 13.87
C GLU A 249 7.48 -0.41 13.62
N ALA A 250 7.01 -0.43 12.38
CA ALA A 250 5.69 0.04 11.99
C ALA A 250 4.70 -1.11 11.77
N LEU A 251 5.18 -2.25 11.26
CA LEU A 251 4.36 -3.38 10.85
C LEU A 251 4.68 -4.63 11.67
N VAL A 252 3.67 -5.45 11.94
CA VAL A 252 3.88 -6.83 12.40
C VAL A 252 4.13 -7.73 11.20
N ASP A 253 4.85 -8.83 11.41
CA ASP A 253 5.01 -9.85 10.38
C ASP A 253 3.64 -10.38 9.99
N ALA A 254 3.34 -10.40 8.69
CA ALA A 254 2.09 -10.96 8.21
C ALA A 254 2.07 -12.46 8.59
N PRO A 255 0.99 -12.97 9.21
CA PRO A 255 0.91 -14.38 9.57
C PRO A 255 1.10 -15.25 8.31
N GLU A 256 1.96 -16.27 8.44
CA GLU A 256 2.26 -17.26 7.39
C GLU A 256 1.00 -17.99 6.89
#